data_AF-A0A101RKZ7-F1
#
_entry.id   AF-A0A101RKZ7-F1
#
_cell.length_a   1.000
_cell.length_b   1.000
_cell.length_c   1.000
_cell.angle_alpha   90.00
_cell.angle_beta   90.00
_cell.angle_gamma   90.00
#
_symmetry.space_group_name_H-M   'P 1'
#
loop_
_entity.id
_entity.type
_entity.pdbx_description
1 polymer ?
#
loop_
_entity_poly.entity_id
_entity_poly.type
_entity_poly.pdbx_seq_one_letter_code
_entity_poly.pdbx_strand_id
1 'polypeptide(L)'
;MNAHEFETFLKSLVEQDPSAVVGVATFSEAGYTVSRVGLRMTLPTGATIYLQIVSSGQPRPSADPLGPPPPATPPVMLPAHGTTALAAVEEYLAAVLTGSQDRRIRDVEVYGARPVRGAVPYGLKVTFHSGARISCYVAHALRPGVSEPGPRRFPSIRTI
;
A
#
# COMPACT_ATOMS: atom_id res chain seq x y z
N MET A 1 6.26 -1.60 14.11
CA MET A 1 6.19 -2.07 12.73
C MET A 1 7.10 -1.17 11.92
N ASN A 2 8.13 -1.72 11.26
CA ASN A 2 8.97 -0.99 10.32
C ASN A 2 8.52 -1.20 8.86
N ALA A 3 9.14 -0.50 7.91
CA ALA A 3 8.75 -0.54 6.50
C ALA A 3 8.87 -1.94 5.86
N HIS A 4 9.93 -2.70 6.15
CA HIS A 4 10.15 -4.06 5.60
C HIS A 4 9.23 -5.11 6.23
N GLU A 5 9.03 -5.03 7.56
CA GLU A 5 8.03 -5.85 8.25
C GLU A 5 6.64 -5.60 7.66
N PHE A 6 6.30 -4.33 7.40
CA PHE A 6 5.03 -3.96 6.80
C PHE A 6 4.91 -4.37 5.34
N GLU A 7 5.96 -4.26 4.54
CA GLU A 7 5.99 -4.75 3.15
C GLU A 7 5.68 -6.25 3.10
N THR A 8 6.35 -7.03 3.95
CA THR A 8 6.12 -8.49 4.05
C THR A 8 4.69 -8.77 4.51
N PHE A 9 4.21 -8.05 5.53
CA PHE A 9 2.87 -8.18 6.06
C PHE A 9 1.80 -7.87 5.00
N LEU A 10 1.89 -6.71 4.34
CA LEU A 10 0.94 -6.30 3.31
C LEU A 10 0.96 -7.25 2.11
N LYS A 11 2.14 -7.72 1.68
CA LYS A 11 2.26 -8.75 0.63
C LYS A 11 1.49 -10.00 1.02
N SER A 12 1.71 -10.52 2.24
CA SER A 12 1.04 -11.75 2.71
C SER A 12 -0.48 -11.61 2.76
N LEU A 13 -1.00 -10.43 3.11
CA LEU A 13 -2.45 -10.18 3.12
C LEU A 13 -3.02 -10.13 1.70
N VAL A 14 -2.33 -9.48 0.76
CA VAL A 14 -2.76 -9.41 -0.64
C VAL A 14 -2.71 -10.79 -1.30
N GLU A 15 -1.72 -11.62 -0.98
CA GLU A 15 -1.60 -12.99 -1.49
C GLU A 15 -2.74 -13.91 -1.03
N GLN A 16 -3.37 -13.60 0.11
CA GLN A 16 -4.54 -14.34 0.60
C GLN A 16 -5.82 -14.03 -0.18
N ASP A 17 -5.83 -13.00 -1.02
CA ASP A 17 -6.95 -12.64 -1.89
C ASP A 17 -6.57 -12.65 -3.38
N PRO A 18 -6.40 -13.85 -3.97
CA PRO A 18 -6.07 -13.98 -5.39
C PRO A 18 -7.22 -13.53 -6.32
N SER A 19 -8.42 -13.28 -5.77
CA SER A 19 -9.57 -12.82 -6.55
C SER A 19 -9.46 -11.34 -6.92
N ALA A 20 -8.82 -10.55 -6.05
CA ALA A 20 -8.63 -9.12 -6.25
C ALA A 20 -7.28 -8.77 -6.90
N VAL A 21 -6.25 -9.60 -6.74
CA VAL A 21 -4.89 -9.35 -7.25
C VAL A 21 -4.31 -10.63 -7.85
N VAL A 22 -3.89 -10.57 -9.11
CA VAL A 22 -3.38 -11.73 -9.86
C VAL A 22 -1.92 -12.03 -9.51
N GLY A 23 -1.17 -11.02 -9.07
CA GLY A 23 0.20 -11.21 -8.63
C GLY A 23 0.68 -10.06 -7.78
N VAL A 24 1.53 -10.35 -6.81
CA VAL A 24 2.19 -9.35 -5.97
C VAL A 24 3.63 -9.75 -5.73
N ALA A 25 4.52 -8.77 -5.81
CA ALA A 25 5.95 -8.93 -5.57
C ALA A 25 6.47 -7.70 -4.83
N THR A 26 7.48 -7.87 -3.99
CA THR A 26 8.28 -6.76 -3.45
C THR A 26 9.03 -6.05 -4.57
N PHE A 27 9.45 -4.81 -4.35
CA PHE A 27 10.30 -4.10 -5.29
C PHE A 27 11.62 -4.82 -5.55
N SER A 28 12.18 -5.49 -4.54
CA SER A 28 13.36 -6.33 -4.69
C SER A 28 13.12 -7.51 -5.64
N GLU A 29 12.03 -8.26 -5.45
CA GLU A 29 11.65 -9.38 -6.32
C GLU A 29 11.33 -8.92 -7.75
N ALA A 30 10.77 -7.71 -7.90
CA ALA A 30 10.44 -7.11 -9.19
C ALA A 30 11.63 -6.40 -9.88
N GLY A 31 12.82 -6.36 -9.26
CA GLY A 31 13.99 -5.66 -9.79
C GLY A 31 13.84 -4.13 -9.84
N TYR A 32 12.90 -3.54 -9.09
CA TYR A 32 12.68 -2.11 -9.07
C TYR A 32 13.65 -1.42 -8.10
N THR A 33 14.54 -0.58 -8.63
CA THR A 33 15.69 -0.02 -7.88
C THR A 33 15.49 1.43 -7.42
N VAL A 34 14.41 2.10 -7.83
CA VAL A 34 14.18 3.52 -7.49
C VAL A 34 13.81 3.71 -6.02
N SER A 35 13.16 2.72 -5.40
CA SER A 35 12.87 2.68 -3.96
C SER A 35 13.25 1.32 -3.40
N ARG A 36 13.71 1.29 -2.14
CA ARG A 36 14.14 0.07 -1.46
C ARG A 36 12.99 -0.80 -0.96
N VAL A 37 11.86 -0.18 -0.62
CA VAL A 37 10.70 -0.85 -0.02
C VAL A 37 9.44 -0.47 -0.79
N GLY A 38 8.65 -1.47 -1.15
CA GLY A 38 7.41 -1.31 -1.89
C GLY A 38 6.91 -2.58 -2.55
N LEU A 39 5.70 -2.54 -3.07
CA LEU A 39 5.05 -3.67 -3.73
C LEU A 39 4.71 -3.34 -5.19
N ARG A 40 4.96 -4.29 -6.08
CA ARG A 40 4.39 -4.33 -7.43
C ARG A 40 3.18 -5.26 -7.38
N MET A 41 2.00 -4.75 -7.70
CA MET A 41 0.75 -5.51 -7.78
C MET A 41 0.25 -5.56 -9.21
N THR A 42 -0.15 -6.75 -9.66
CA THR A 42 -0.80 -6.99 -10.95
C THR A 42 -2.29 -7.21 -10.70
N LEU A 43 -3.11 -6.33 -11.27
CA LEU A 43 -4.56 -6.36 -11.14
C LEU A 43 -5.18 -7.38 -12.11
N PRO A 44 -6.45 -7.81 -11.88
CA PRO A 44 -7.20 -8.69 -12.77
C PRO A 44 -7.29 -8.20 -14.22
N THR A 45 -7.32 -6.88 -14.40
CA THR A 45 -7.30 -6.23 -15.73
C THR A 45 -5.97 -6.39 -16.47
N GLY A 46 -4.92 -6.89 -15.82
CA GLY A 46 -3.55 -6.94 -16.31
C GLY A 46 -2.74 -5.65 -16.06
N ALA A 47 -3.37 -4.62 -15.49
CA ALA A 47 -2.69 -3.39 -15.10
C ALA A 47 -1.73 -3.64 -13.93
N THR A 48 -0.63 -2.89 -13.87
CA THR A 48 0.36 -3.03 -12.80
C THR A 48 0.45 -1.75 -11.98
N ILE A 49 0.38 -1.86 -10.65
CA ILE A 49 0.54 -0.75 -9.71
C ILE A 49 1.84 -0.93 -8.93
N TYR A 50 2.64 0.12 -8.83
CA TYR A 50 3.83 0.18 -7.98
C TYR A 50 3.50 1.02 -6.76
N LEU A 51 3.55 0.41 -5.58
CA LEU A 51 3.31 1.03 -4.28
C LEU A 51 4.63 1.23 -3.56
N GLN A 52 5.07 2.47 -3.40
CA GLN A 52 6.23 2.81 -2.59
C GLN A 52 5.83 2.87 -1.12
N ILE A 53 6.56 2.16 -0.25
CA ILE A 53 6.31 2.13 1.19
C ILE A 53 7.35 3.00 1.89
N VAL A 54 6.89 3.96 2.68
CA VAL A 54 7.74 4.88 3.45
C VAL A 54 7.31 4.88 4.90
N SER A 55 8.27 4.69 5.81
CA SER A 55 8.02 4.80 7.25
C SER A 55 8.39 6.19 7.75
N SER A 56 7.62 6.71 8.69
CA SER A 56 7.88 7.94 9.42
C SER A 56 7.50 7.78 10.90
N GLY A 57 8.31 8.27 11.82
CA GLY A 57 8.05 8.13 13.26
C GLY A 57 9.32 8.05 14.13
N GLN A 58 9.12 8.14 15.45
CA GLN A 58 10.16 8.08 16.48
C GLN A 58 10.78 6.67 16.61
N PRO A 59 11.95 6.54 17.27
CA PRO A 59 12.58 5.25 17.54
C PRO A 59 11.62 4.26 18.22
N ARG A 60 11.66 3.01 17.75
CA ARG A 60 10.71 1.96 18.13
C ARG A 60 10.87 1.58 19.62
N PRO A 61 9.78 1.40 20.38
CA PRO A 61 9.83 0.61 21.62
C PRO A 61 10.15 -0.86 21.31
N SER A 62 10.66 -1.61 22.29
CA SER A 62 11.09 -3.01 22.14
C SER A 62 9.99 -3.96 21.62
N ALA A 63 8.72 -3.60 21.85
CA ALA A 63 7.55 -4.24 21.30
C ALA A 63 6.54 -3.17 20.85
N ASP A 64 5.79 -3.44 19.77
CA ASP A 64 4.68 -2.57 19.40
C ASP A 64 3.53 -2.76 20.40
N PRO A 65 3.00 -1.68 20.99
CA PRO A 65 1.84 -1.79 21.85
C PRO A 65 0.65 -2.28 21.04
N LEU A 66 -0.16 -3.14 21.65
CA LEU A 66 -1.38 -3.68 21.06
C LEU A 66 -2.57 -2.88 21.58
N GLY A 67 -3.50 -2.56 20.69
CA GLY A 67 -4.75 -1.89 21.02
C GLY A 67 -5.94 -2.54 20.31
N PRO A 68 -7.13 -1.93 20.40
CA PRO A 68 -8.24 -2.30 19.53
C PRO A 68 -7.86 -1.98 18.06
N PRO A 69 -8.07 -2.93 17.12
CA PRO A 69 -7.88 -2.65 15.70
C PRO A 69 -8.96 -1.66 15.20
N PRO A 70 -8.71 -0.96 14.08
CA PRO A 70 -9.76 -0.17 13.45
C PRO A 70 -10.94 -1.07 13.00
N PRO A 71 -12.15 -0.52 12.87
CA PRO A 71 -13.28 -1.24 12.30
C PRO A 71 -12.92 -1.82 10.93
N ALA A 72 -13.30 -3.08 10.69
CA ALA A 72 -13.11 -3.70 9.38
C ALA A 72 -13.93 -2.95 8.33
N THR A 73 -13.26 -2.53 7.26
CA THR A 73 -13.94 -1.98 6.08
C THR A 73 -14.48 -3.16 5.25
N PRO A 74 -15.67 -3.06 4.64
CA PRO A 74 -16.20 -4.11 3.77
C PRO A 74 -15.21 -4.50 2.66
N PRO A 75 -15.16 -5.78 2.25
CA PRO A 75 -14.33 -6.20 1.13
C PRO A 75 -14.66 -5.40 -0.14
N VAL A 76 -13.62 -5.01 -0.88
CA VAL A 76 -13.74 -4.24 -2.12
C VAL A 76 -13.30 -5.13 -3.28
N MET A 77 -14.19 -5.33 -4.23
CA MET A 77 -13.88 -6.08 -5.45
C MET A 77 -13.26 -5.16 -6.50
N LEU A 78 -12.08 -5.52 -7.00
CA LEU A 78 -11.48 -4.84 -8.14
C LEU A 78 -12.08 -5.36 -9.46
N PRO A 79 -12.27 -4.50 -10.47
CA PRO A 79 -12.81 -4.93 -11.76
C PRO A 79 -11.94 -6.00 -12.43
N ALA A 80 -12.57 -7.05 -12.96
CA ALA A 80 -11.90 -8.08 -13.75
C ALA A 80 -11.49 -7.61 -15.15
N HIS A 81 -12.22 -6.64 -15.70
CA HIS A 81 -12.04 -6.12 -17.05
C HIS A 81 -12.14 -4.59 -17.09
N GLY A 82 -11.61 -3.99 -18.15
CA GLY A 82 -11.69 -2.55 -18.37
C GLY A 82 -10.69 -1.75 -17.53
N THR A 83 -11.15 -0.62 -17.00
CA THR A 83 -10.29 0.32 -16.25
C THR A 83 -10.50 0.17 -14.75
N THR A 84 -9.41 0.07 -13.99
CA THR A 84 -9.45 0.11 -12.52
C THR A 84 -9.14 1.52 -12.04
N ALA A 85 -10.08 2.13 -11.30
CA ALA A 85 -9.83 3.42 -10.66
C ALA A 85 -8.83 3.28 -9.50
N LEU A 86 -7.87 4.21 -9.38
CA LEU A 86 -6.91 4.18 -8.28
C LEU A 86 -7.57 4.30 -6.90
N ALA A 87 -8.71 5.01 -6.81
CA ALA A 87 -9.52 5.06 -5.59
C ALA A 87 -9.98 3.66 -5.14
N ALA A 88 -10.44 2.82 -6.08
CA ALA A 88 -10.83 1.45 -5.75
C ALA A 88 -9.63 0.61 -5.26
N VAL A 89 -8.41 0.88 -5.77
CA VAL A 89 -7.19 0.23 -5.28
C VAL A 89 -6.87 0.67 -3.84
N GLU A 90 -7.00 1.95 -3.52
CA GLU A 90 -6.80 2.45 -2.15
C GLU A 90 -7.83 1.85 -1.18
N GLU A 91 -9.10 1.82 -1.58
CA GLU A 91 -10.21 1.23 -0.80
C GLU A 91 -9.99 -0.27 -0.59
N TYR A 92 -9.56 -1.00 -1.61
CA TYR A 92 -9.16 -2.41 -1.49
C TYR A 92 -8.04 -2.61 -0.47
N LEU A 93 -6.95 -1.84 -0.57
CA LEU A 93 -5.84 -1.97 0.37
C LEU A 93 -6.27 -1.62 1.80
N ALA A 94 -7.14 -0.63 1.98
CA ALA A 94 -7.71 -0.30 3.28
C ALA A 94 -8.59 -1.42 3.83
N ALA A 95 -9.41 -2.05 2.99
CA ALA A 95 -10.22 -3.22 3.35
C ALA A 95 -9.36 -4.42 3.76
N VAL A 96 -8.30 -4.71 3.02
CA VAL A 96 -7.35 -5.77 3.35
C VAL A 96 -6.66 -5.51 4.69
N LEU A 97 -6.17 -4.28 4.91
CA LEU A 97 -5.47 -3.91 6.15
C LEU A 97 -6.40 -3.92 7.37
N THR A 98 -7.58 -3.32 7.26
CA THR A 98 -8.56 -3.29 8.37
C THR A 98 -9.20 -4.66 8.59
N GLY A 99 -9.41 -5.45 7.54
CA GLY A 99 -9.92 -6.82 7.60
C GLY A 99 -8.95 -7.81 8.27
N SER A 100 -7.64 -7.54 8.24
CA SER A 100 -6.65 -8.36 8.97
C SER A 100 -6.86 -8.37 10.50
N GLN A 101 -7.57 -7.38 11.03
CA GLN A 101 -7.79 -7.17 12.46
C GLN A 101 -6.49 -7.17 13.28
N ASP A 102 -5.37 -6.75 12.66
CA ASP A 102 -4.08 -6.65 13.34
C ASP A 102 -4.12 -5.60 14.44
N ARG A 103 -3.92 -6.05 15.68
CA ARG A 103 -4.01 -5.22 16.90
C ARG A 103 -2.91 -4.17 17.03
N ARG A 104 -1.89 -4.19 16.18
CA ARG A 104 -0.86 -3.13 16.10
C ARG A 104 -1.38 -1.92 15.33
N ILE A 105 -2.30 -2.13 14.39
CA ILE A 105 -2.89 -1.07 13.58
C ILE A 105 -3.91 -0.33 14.44
N ARG A 106 -3.79 1.00 14.46
CA ARG A 106 -4.74 1.90 15.10
C ARG A 106 -5.72 2.50 14.09
N ASP A 107 -5.20 2.87 12.92
CA ASP A 107 -5.95 3.64 11.93
C ASP A 107 -5.39 3.43 10.53
N VAL A 108 -6.27 3.48 9.52
CA VAL A 108 -5.93 3.39 8.10
C VAL A 108 -6.67 4.50 7.36
N GLU A 109 -5.92 5.42 6.76
CA GLU A 109 -6.45 6.60 6.08
C GLU A 109 -6.11 6.55 4.59
N VAL A 110 -7.14 6.55 3.73
CA VAL A 110 -6.99 6.62 2.26
C VAL A 110 -6.77 8.06 1.81
N TYR A 111 -5.82 8.30 0.90
CA TYR A 111 -5.48 9.65 0.46
C TYR A 111 -6.52 10.25 -0.47
N GLY A 112 -7.09 9.44 -1.36
CA GLY A 112 -8.18 9.85 -2.25
C GLY A 112 -9.41 10.38 -1.50
N ALA A 113 -9.62 9.95 -0.25
CA ALA A 113 -10.74 10.36 0.61
C ALA A 113 -10.46 11.63 1.44
N ARG A 114 -9.25 12.20 1.38
CA ARG A 114 -8.91 13.40 2.15
C ARG A 114 -9.63 14.64 1.61
N PRO A 115 -10.10 15.54 2.50
CA PRO A 115 -10.74 16.79 2.08
C PRO A 115 -9.76 17.73 1.36
N VAL A 116 -8.47 17.65 1.68
CA VAL A 116 -7.40 18.41 1.00
C VAL A 116 -6.41 17.43 0.40
N ARG A 117 -6.26 17.48 -0.93
CA ARG A 117 -5.26 16.66 -1.64
C ARG A 117 -3.87 17.22 -1.40
N GLY A 118 -2.97 16.36 -0.90
CA GLY A 118 -1.55 16.67 -0.76
C GLY A 118 -0.79 16.50 -2.07
N ALA A 119 0.54 16.62 -2.00
CA ALA A 119 1.44 16.41 -3.14
C ALA A 119 1.37 14.99 -3.73
N VAL A 120 0.94 14.00 -2.93
CA VAL A 120 0.68 12.64 -3.40
C VAL A 120 -0.83 12.39 -3.39
N PRO A 121 -1.46 12.23 -4.56
CA PRO A 121 -2.92 12.19 -4.67
C PRO A 121 -3.54 10.82 -4.36
N TYR A 122 -2.75 9.74 -4.46
CA TYR A 122 -3.23 8.37 -4.26
C TYR A 122 -2.26 7.55 -3.40
N GLY A 123 -2.82 6.78 -2.47
CA GLY A 123 -2.13 5.98 -1.49
C GLY A 123 -2.92 5.82 -0.20
N LEU A 124 -2.26 5.32 0.82
CA LEU A 124 -2.83 5.24 2.17
C LEU A 124 -1.77 5.53 3.22
N LYS A 125 -2.23 5.88 4.42
CA LYS A 125 -1.40 5.97 5.61
C LYS A 125 -1.94 5.03 6.66
N VAL A 126 -1.08 4.18 7.17
CA VAL A 126 -1.34 3.32 8.33
C VAL A 126 -0.70 3.95 9.55
N THR A 127 -1.49 4.14 10.60
CA THR A 127 -0.97 4.57 11.91
C THR A 127 -1.04 3.40 12.88
N PHE A 128 0.07 3.15 13.57
CA PHE A 128 0.18 2.10 14.57
C PHE A 128 -0.04 2.67 15.97
N HIS A 129 -0.40 1.81 16.92
CA HIS A 129 -0.53 2.20 18.33
C HIS A 129 0.80 2.65 18.95
N SER A 130 1.95 2.23 18.41
CA SER A 130 3.28 2.77 18.78
C SER A 130 3.47 4.23 18.39
N GLY A 131 2.57 4.82 17.61
CA GLY A 131 2.74 6.15 17.01
C GLY A 131 3.57 6.14 15.72
N ALA A 132 4.12 4.99 15.33
CA ALA A 132 4.74 4.80 14.02
C ALA A 132 3.69 5.01 12.91
N ARG A 133 4.13 5.56 11.77
CA ARG A 133 3.28 5.81 10.62
C ARG A 133 3.95 5.27 9.36
N ILE A 134 3.19 4.52 8.58
CA ILE A 134 3.64 4.02 7.28
C ILE A 134 2.73 4.60 6.21
N SER A 135 3.34 5.18 5.19
CA SER A 135 2.66 5.70 4.02
C SER A 135 2.95 4.80 2.83
N CYS A 136 1.90 4.35 2.15
CA CYS A 136 1.98 3.64 0.88
C CYS A 136 1.56 4.60 -0.23
N TYR A 137 2.46 4.93 -1.14
CA TYR A 137 2.22 5.86 -2.24
C TYR A 137 2.10 5.11 -3.55
N VAL A 138 1.13 5.47 -4.40
CA VAL A 138 1.12 4.98 -5.79
C VAL A 138 2.23 5.69 -6.56
N ALA A 139 3.35 5.00 -6.78
CA ALA A 139 4.50 5.52 -7.52
C ALA A 139 4.32 5.41 -9.03
N HIS A 140 3.75 4.31 -9.51
CA HIS A 140 3.43 4.11 -10.92
C HIS A 140 2.14 3.31 -11.10
N ALA A 141 1.43 3.59 -12.18
CA ALA A 141 0.33 2.78 -12.67
C ALA A 141 0.56 2.53 -14.17
N LEU A 142 0.73 1.26 -14.53
CA LEU A 142 1.01 0.81 -15.89
C LEU A 142 -0.21 0.13 -16.48
N ARG A 143 -0.43 0.36 -17.77
CA ARG A 143 -1.46 -0.33 -18.55
C ARG A 143 -1.08 -1.81 -18.74
N PRO A 144 -2.07 -2.68 -19.03
CA PRO A 144 -1.78 -4.06 -19.41
C PRO A 144 -0.77 -4.13 -20.55
N GLY A 145 0.22 -5.02 -20.42
CA GLY A 145 1.27 -5.23 -21.42
C GLY A 145 2.46 -4.24 -21.36
N VAL A 146 2.45 -3.27 -20.45
CA VAL A 146 3.60 -2.38 -20.23
C VAL A 146 4.44 -2.89 -19.05
N SER A 147 5.67 -3.31 -19.33
CA SER A 147 6.53 -3.98 -18.34
C SER A 147 7.35 -3.02 -17.47
N GLU A 148 7.61 -1.80 -17.94
CA GLU A 148 8.49 -0.86 -17.25
C GLU A 148 7.84 0.52 -17.05
N PRO A 149 7.98 1.10 -15.85
CA PRO A 149 7.62 2.48 -15.63
C PRO A 149 8.58 3.41 -16.37
N GLY A 150 8.04 4.33 -17.17
CA GLY A 150 8.84 5.37 -17.81
C GLY A 150 9.55 6.28 -16.80
N PRO A 151 10.53 7.11 -17.22
CA PRO A 151 11.46 7.83 -16.34
C PRO A 151 10.85 8.92 -15.45
N ARG A 152 9.51 9.06 -15.39
CA ARG A 152 8.84 10.04 -14.52
C ARG A 152 8.90 9.60 -13.07
N ARG A 153 9.90 10.14 -12.36
CA ARG A 153 9.99 10.10 -10.90
C ARG A 153 8.87 10.95 -10.30
N PHE A 154 8.07 10.40 -9.37
CA PHE A 154 7.47 11.27 -8.36
C PHE A 154 8.59 11.95 -7.57
N PRO A 155 8.42 13.18 -7.07
CA PRO A 155 9.43 13.83 -6.25
C PRO A 155 9.77 12.88 -5.11
N SER A 156 11.01 12.42 -5.09
CA SER A 156 11.54 11.57 -4.05
C SER A 156 11.36 12.32 -2.73
N ILE A 157 10.42 11.87 -1.91
CA ILE A 157 10.29 12.36 -0.54
C ILE A 157 11.58 11.94 0.14
N ARG A 158 12.46 12.92 0.38
CA ARG A 158 13.65 12.73 1.20
C ARG A 158 13.18 12.23 2.56
N THR A 159 13.60 11.03 2.93
CA THR A 159 13.62 10.62 4.32
C THR A 159 14.48 11.63 5.07
N ILE A 160 13.89 12.31 6.05
CA ILE A 160 14.61 13.14 7.03
C ILE A 160 15.02 12.22 8.19
#